data_AF-A0A6P6MRC6-F1
#
_entry.id   AF-A0A6P6MRC6-F1
#
_cell.length_a   1.000
_cell.length_b   1.000
_cell.length_c   1.000
_cell.angle_alpha   90.00
_cell.angle_beta   90.00
_cell.angle_gamma   90.00
#
_symmetry.space_group_name_H-M   'P 1'
#
loop_
_entity.id
_entity.type
_entity.pdbx_description
1 polymer ?
#
loop_
_entity_poly.entity_id
_entity_poly.type
_entity_poly.pdbx_seq_one_letter_code
_entity_poly.pdbx_strand_id
1 'polypeptide(L)'
;MMLYQKSECSEEIMKMDMEYEKKTTLQKDSCSRQTGILLILGVCMIVLMIMNFFIFLHQQRKFSTQESWMNSLSANLTSVNPDLQKTERQDVLYTEVKSLSSAVSALTSKLNDAVSNQDQKQTETKKILDNLSSSVTSLQSDLQKKQRDFESLSSSLRDLKSSVSDLSSSVSTVSSQLSVSMKDVSQTDIKSLMNNLSSAVSALTVQLNDAVNKQDQKQSQTERSLDSLKTSVESDQQNKQRDFESLSSSLRDLKSSVSDLSSSVSTVSSQLSVSMQQQDVKSLMNSLNVTVSALTSTLNDGVKKQEQKQRETERSLDSLKSSVQSDQQNKQRDLESLKSSLRDLKSSLSDLTSSFASISSKQQTSEERVMNALKELMNKISAKTADVSVAVCKSGWILYKSSCFLFSSNQLTWSEARDYCKAQDALLLKIQDNDEEWDFLKKHTIPTSYWVGLTDQTTGQWRWADGTRYIMNKERWSPGQPDDWTDHGMGEGGEDCGEITYTGKLNDNHCSVKMRFICRVQI
;
A
#
# COMPACT_ATOMS: atom_id res chain seq x y z
N MET A 1 37.32 -2.18 -1.97
CA MET A 1 36.11 -2.20 -2.83
C MET A 1 35.47 -0.81 -2.93
N MET A 2 36.26 0.26 -3.12
CA MET A 2 35.79 1.64 -3.34
C MET A 2 36.67 2.39 -4.37
N LEU A 3 37.34 1.64 -5.25
CA LEU A 3 38.14 2.22 -6.35
C LEU A 3 37.70 1.73 -7.74
N TYR A 4 36.65 0.90 -7.83
CA TYR A 4 36.16 0.34 -9.10
C TYR A 4 34.84 0.97 -9.58
N GLN A 5 34.18 1.80 -8.76
CA GLN A 5 32.92 2.49 -9.12
C GLN A 5 33.12 3.94 -9.60
N LYS A 6 34.37 4.45 -9.60
CA LYS A 6 34.67 5.84 -9.97
C LYS A 6 35.12 6.00 -11.43
N SER A 7 35.45 4.91 -12.14
CA SER A 7 35.82 4.96 -13.56
C SER A 7 34.62 4.88 -14.51
N GLU A 8 33.58 4.11 -14.17
CA GLU A 8 32.40 3.94 -15.04
C GLU A 8 31.53 5.20 -15.12
N CYS A 9 31.49 6.01 -14.05
CA CYS A 9 30.72 7.26 -14.04
C CYS A 9 31.37 8.36 -14.91
N SER A 10 32.69 8.30 -15.15
CA SER A 10 33.38 9.30 -15.98
C SER A 10 33.29 8.97 -17.47
N GLU A 11 33.13 7.70 -17.84
CA GLU A 11 33.06 7.25 -19.24
C GLU A 11 31.65 7.41 -19.83
N GLU A 12 30.60 7.29 -19.00
CA GLU A 12 29.21 7.58 -19.41
C GLU A 12 28.92 9.08 -19.55
N ILE A 13 29.53 9.94 -18.71
CA ILE A 13 29.38 11.40 -18.81
C ILE A 13 30.06 11.93 -20.09
N MET A 14 31.24 11.40 -20.46
CA MET A 14 31.93 11.80 -21.69
C MET A 14 31.23 11.32 -22.97
N LYS A 15 30.50 10.18 -22.90
CA LYS A 15 29.65 9.70 -24.00
C LYS A 15 28.37 10.52 -24.16
N MET A 16 27.74 10.96 -23.06
CA MET A 16 26.59 11.85 -23.12
C MET A 16 26.93 13.24 -23.69
N ASP A 17 28.10 13.80 -23.34
CA ASP A 17 28.52 15.12 -23.86
C ASP A 17 28.82 15.09 -25.38
N MET A 18 29.45 14.02 -25.88
CA MET A 18 29.68 13.84 -27.33
C MET A 18 28.40 13.64 -28.14
N GLU A 19 27.40 12.98 -27.56
CA GLU A 19 26.12 12.70 -28.24
C GLU A 19 25.18 13.92 -28.21
N TYR A 20 25.30 14.77 -27.18
CA TYR A 20 24.65 16.07 -27.08
C TYR A 20 25.27 17.11 -28.05
N GLU A 21 26.59 17.13 -28.21
CA GLU A 21 27.27 17.95 -29.23
C GLU A 21 26.94 17.54 -30.67
N LYS A 22 26.83 16.23 -30.97
CA LYS A 22 26.39 15.74 -32.29
C LYS A 22 24.95 16.10 -32.62
N LYS A 23 24.03 16.03 -31.65
CA LYS A 23 22.62 16.43 -31.86
C LYS A 23 22.47 17.93 -32.06
N THR A 24 23.24 18.74 -31.33
CA THR A 24 23.20 20.21 -31.46
C THR A 24 23.84 20.71 -32.76
N THR A 25 24.86 20.05 -33.30
CA THR A 25 25.42 20.37 -34.64
C THR A 25 24.48 19.97 -35.79
N LEU A 26 23.87 18.78 -35.76
CA LEU A 26 22.89 18.32 -36.77
C LEU A 26 21.63 19.22 -36.81
N GLN A 27 21.19 19.72 -35.66
CA GLN A 27 20.01 20.61 -35.57
C GLN A 27 20.32 22.04 -36.01
N LYS A 28 21.57 22.50 -35.89
CA LYS A 28 22.05 23.80 -36.38
C LYS A 28 22.20 23.81 -37.91
N ASP A 29 22.65 22.71 -38.50
CA ASP A 29 22.78 22.54 -39.95
C ASP A 29 21.42 22.44 -40.67
N SER A 30 20.42 21.80 -40.05
CA SER A 30 19.05 21.76 -40.58
C SER A 30 18.38 23.14 -40.60
N CYS A 31 18.60 23.95 -39.56
CA CYS A 31 18.04 25.30 -39.45
C CYS A 31 18.71 26.28 -40.44
N SER A 32 20.01 26.14 -40.70
CA SER A 32 20.74 26.92 -41.70
C SER A 32 20.36 26.57 -43.15
N ARG A 33 20.10 25.29 -43.46
CA ARG A 33 19.60 24.87 -44.78
C ARG A 33 18.17 25.35 -45.07
N GLN A 34 17.28 25.30 -44.08
CA GLN A 34 15.89 25.79 -44.25
C GLN A 34 15.81 27.31 -44.43
N THR A 35 16.65 28.08 -43.73
CA THR A 35 16.74 29.54 -43.92
C THR A 35 17.35 29.93 -45.26
N GLY A 36 18.34 29.17 -45.76
CA GLY A 36 18.91 29.36 -47.10
C GLY A 36 17.91 29.10 -48.25
N ILE A 37 17.09 28.04 -48.15
CA ILE A 37 16.06 27.71 -49.15
C ILE A 37 14.96 28.79 -49.18
N LEU A 38 14.53 29.29 -48.01
CA LEU A 38 13.54 30.37 -47.91
C LEU A 38 14.05 31.70 -48.51
N LEU A 39 15.33 32.03 -48.32
CA LEU A 39 15.94 33.21 -48.94
C LEU A 39 16.03 33.08 -50.47
N ILE A 40 16.41 31.91 -50.99
CA ILE A 40 16.48 31.67 -52.44
C ILE A 40 15.08 31.74 -53.08
N LEU A 41 14.06 31.14 -52.45
CA LEU A 41 12.67 31.23 -52.91
C LEU A 41 12.14 32.66 -52.87
N GLY A 42 12.48 33.42 -51.82
CA GLY A 42 12.14 34.85 -51.71
C GLY A 42 12.75 35.70 -52.83
N VAL A 43 14.04 35.50 -53.12
CA VAL A 43 14.72 36.20 -54.23
C VAL A 43 14.15 35.80 -55.58
N CYS A 44 13.86 34.52 -55.83
CA CYS A 44 13.20 34.07 -57.05
C CYS A 44 11.82 34.69 -57.27
N MET A 45 11.00 34.81 -56.21
CA MET A 45 9.69 35.46 -56.30
C MET A 45 9.80 36.95 -56.64
N ILE A 46 10.77 37.67 -56.04
CA ILE A 46 11.01 39.08 -56.35
C ILE A 46 11.48 39.26 -57.81
N VAL A 47 12.38 38.40 -58.28
CA VAL A 47 12.84 38.44 -59.69
C VAL A 47 11.68 38.14 -60.65
N LEU A 48 10.81 37.18 -60.34
CA LEU A 48 9.62 36.88 -61.14
C LEU A 48 8.61 38.04 -61.15
N MET A 49 8.41 38.73 -60.03
CA MET A 49 7.57 39.92 -59.97
C MET A 49 8.16 41.07 -60.79
N ILE A 50 9.48 41.28 -60.75
CA ILE A 50 10.17 42.30 -61.54
C ILE A 50 10.09 41.96 -63.05
N MET A 51 10.31 40.70 -63.43
CA MET A 51 10.16 40.28 -64.84
C MET A 51 8.72 40.45 -65.34
N ASN A 52 7.72 40.07 -64.55
CA ASN A 52 6.31 40.29 -64.89
C ASN A 52 5.97 41.80 -64.98
N PHE A 53 6.56 42.64 -64.13
CA PHE A 53 6.40 44.09 -64.20
C PHE A 53 7.02 44.68 -65.47
N PHE A 54 8.21 44.23 -65.88
CA PHE A 54 8.82 44.65 -67.14
C PHE A 54 8.05 44.14 -68.37
N ILE A 55 7.52 42.92 -68.33
CA ILE A 55 6.64 42.39 -69.38
C ILE A 55 5.37 43.25 -69.48
N PHE A 56 4.76 43.61 -68.34
CA PHE A 56 3.59 44.49 -68.29
C PHE A 56 3.90 45.89 -68.84
N LEU A 57 5.04 46.49 -68.47
CA LEU A 57 5.49 47.78 -69.02
C LEU A 57 5.77 47.71 -70.52
N HIS A 58 6.32 46.60 -71.01
CA HIS A 58 6.57 46.38 -72.44
C HIS A 58 5.24 46.20 -73.21
N GLN A 59 4.25 45.53 -72.63
CA GLN A 59 2.90 45.41 -73.19
C GLN A 59 2.19 46.77 -73.24
N GLN A 60 2.26 47.56 -72.17
CA GLN A 60 1.72 48.93 -72.10
C GLN A 60 2.37 49.88 -73.13
N ARG A 61 3.70 49.81 -73.32
CA ARG A 61 4.40 50.60 -74.36
C ARG A 61 3.96 50.24 -75.76
N LYS A 62 3.81 48.93 -76.07
CA LYS A 62 3.30 48.50 -77.39
C LYS A 62 1.90 49.03 -77.65
N PHE A 63 1.04 49.03 -76.64
CA PHE A 63 -0.34 49.50 -76.76
C PHE A 63 -0.43 51.02 -76.98
N SER A 64 0.35 51.83 -76.24
CA SER A 64 0.37 53.30 -76.44
C SER A 64 0.96 53.70 -77.81
N THR A 65 1.92 52.92 -78.32
CA THR A 65 2.48 53.15 -79.66
C THR A 65 1.46 52.82 -80.75
N GLN A 66 0.65 51.75 -80.57
CA GLN A 66 -0.45 51.43 -81.50
C GLN A 66 -1.57 52.47 -81.47
N GLU A 67 -1.94 52.98 -80.29
CA GLU A 67 -2.97 54.01 -80.12
C GLU A 67 -2.54 55.35 -80.76
N SER A 68 -1.27 55.74 -80.58
CA SER A 68 -0.68 56.92 -81.23
C SER A 68 -0.64 56.79 -82.76
N TRP A 69 -0.32 55.59 -83.27
CA TRP A 69 -0.29 55.33 -84.72
C TRP A 69 -1.70 55.33 -85.34
N MET A 70 -2.69 54.75 -84.66
CA MET A 70 -4.10 54.77 -85.09
C MET A 70 -4.71 56.18 -85.09
N ASN A 71 -4.39 57.00 -84.08
CA ASN A 71 -4.85 58.38 -84.01
C ASN A 71 -4.19 59.28 -85.07
N SER A 72 -2.91 59.04 -85.40
CA SER A 72 -2.22 59.75 -86.48
C SER A 72 -2.71 59.33 -87.88
N LEU A 73 -3.04 58.05 -88.08
CA LEU A 73 -3.64 57.55 -89.31
C LEU A 73 -5.06 58.11 -89.51
N SER A 74 -5.87 58.16 -88.46
CA SER A 74 -7.22 58.76 -88.46
C SER A 74 -7.18 60.25 -88.81
N ALA A 75 -6.23 60.99 -88.23
CA ALA A 75 -6.02 62.42 -88.50
C ALA A 75 -5.55 62.69 -89.95
N ASN A 76 -4.67 61.85 -90.49
CA ASN A 76 -4.21 61.97 -91.89
C ASN A 76 -5.31 61.59 -92.90
N LEU A 77 -6.21 60.67 -92.56
CA LEU A 77 -7.37 60.31 -93.39
C LEU A 77 -8.45 61.41 -93.41
N THR A 78 -8.56 62.22 -92.36
CA THR A 78 -9.50 63.35 -92.29
C THR A 78 -8.96 64.65 -92.91
N SER A 79 -7.66 64.75 -93.20
CA SER A 79 -7.02 65.94 -93.78
C SER A 79 -6.85 65.91 -95.30
N VAL A 80 -7.34 64.89 -96.01
CA VAL A 80 -7.37 64.87 -97.48
C VAL A 80 -8.54 65.76 -97.96
N ASN A 81 -8.31 67.07 -97.92
CA ASN A 81 -9.15 68.13 -98.48
C ASN A 81 -9.25 67.99 -100.02
N PRO A 82 -10.37 68.42 -100.66
CA PRO A 82 -10.63 68.19 -102.06
C PRO A 82 -10.01 69.31 -102.90
N ASP A 83 -8.85 69.07 -103.50
CA ASP A 83 -8.34 69.98 -104.55
C ASP A 83 -7.44 69.26 -105.58
N LEU A 84 -7.88 68.10 -106.06
CA LEU A 84 -7.27 67.41 -107.21
C LEU A 84 -8.36 66.94 -108.17
N GLN A 85 -8.63 67.75 -109.19
CA GLN A 85 -9.53 67.47 -110.31
C GLN A 85 -9.01 66.37 -111.25
N LYS A 86 -9.95 65.54 -111.71
CA LYS A 86 -10.02 64.81 -113.00
C LYS A 86 -8.88 63.83 -113.37
N THR A 87 -9.10 62.54 -113.07
CA THR A 87 -8.93 61.44 -114.04
C THR A 87 -9.80 60.24 -113.62
N GLU A 88 -10.44 59.51 -114.54
CA GLU A 88 -11.38 58.38 -114.30
C GLU A 88 -10.87 57.24 -113.39
N ARG A 89 -9.57 57.23 -113.05
CA ARG A 89 -8.96 56.27 -112.10
C ARG A 89 -9.11 56.69 -110.62
N GLN A 90 -9.65 57.88 -110.36
CA GLN A 90 -9.68 58.54 -109.04
C GLN A 90 -11.00 58.30 -108.28
N ASP A 91 -12.13 58.10 -108.98
CA ASP A 91 -13.42 57.75 -108.35
C ASP A 91 -13.38 56.36 -107.72
N VAL A 92 -12.81 55.37 -108.43
CA VAL A 92 -12.62 54.00 -107.90
C VAL A 92 -11.77 54.04 -106.63
N LEU A 93 -10.64 54.76 -106.67
CA LEU A 93 -9.75 54.94 -105.53
C LEU A 93 -10.44 55.66 -104.35
N TYR A 94 -11.26 56.68 -104.63
CA TYR A 94 -12.00 57.42 -103.62
C TYR A 94 -13.09 56.55 -102.95
N THR A 95 -13.84 55.74 -103.72
CA THR A 95 -14.78 54.76 -103.15
C THR A 95 -14.09 53.68 -102.34
N GLU A 96 -12.94 53.17 -102.79
CA GLU A 96 -12.15 52.17 -102.04
C GLU A 96 -11.61 52.76 -100.74
N VAL A 97 -11.03 53.96 -100.77
CA VAL A 97 -10.54 54.66 -99.57
C VAL A 97 -11.66 54.95 -98.58
N LYS A 98 -12.83 55.38 -99.06
CA LYS A 98 -14.00 55.62 -98.21
C LYS A 98 -14.57 54.34 -97.60
N SER A 99 -14.60 53.26 -98.37
CA SER A 99 -14.96 51.92 -97.89
C SER A 99 -13.96 51.41 -96.85
N LEU A 100 -12.65 51.59 -97.09
CA LEU A 100 -11.59 51.22 -96.16
C LEU A 100 -11.68 52.02 -94.86
N SER A 101 -11.90 53.34 -94.94
CA SER A 101 -12.10 54.21 -93.78
C SER A 101 -13.31 53.81 -92.93
N SER A 102 -14.41 53.42 -93.60
CA SER A 102 -15.60 52.88 -92.94
C SER A 102 -15.32 51.54 -92.25
N ALA A 103 -14.57 50.65 -92.91
CA ALA A 103 -14.15 49.37 -92.34
C ALA A 103 -13.19 49.54 -91.16
N VAL A 104 -12.25 50.49 -91.23
CA VAL A 104 -11.34 50.85 -90.14
C VAL A 104 -12.12 51.40 -88.96
N SER A 105 -13.07 52.32 -89.18
CA SER A 105 -13.94 52.84 -88.13
C SER A 105 -14.76 51.73 -87.45
N ALA A 106 -15.30 50.79 -88.23
CA ALA A 106 -16.04 49.64 -87.70
C ALA A 106 -15.15 48.68 -86.89
N LEU A 107 -13.91 48.45 -87.33
CA LEU A 107 -12.92 47.66 -86.58
C LEU A 107 -12.49 48.36 -85.30
N THR A 108 -12.28 49.67 -85.33
CA THR A 108 -11.96 50.49 -84.15
C THR A 108 -13.08 50.43 -83.11
N SER A 109 -14.35 50.55 -83.54
CA SER A 109 -15.50 50.37 -82.64
C SER A 109 -15.51 48.99 -81.98
N LYS A 110 -15.34 47.92 -82.78
CA LYS A 110 -15.29 46.54 -82.27
C LYS A 110 -14.11 46.32 -81.31
N LEU A 111 -12.97 46.94 -81.57
CA LEU A 111 -11.80 46.86 -80.69
C LEU A 111 -12.08 47.59 -79.37
N ASN A 112 -12.67 48.77 -79.40
CA ASN A 112 -13.05 49.52 -78.20
C ASN A 112 -14.09 48.75 -77.37
N ASP A 113 -15.09 48.14 -78.01
CA ASP A 113 -16.07 47.29 -77.31
C ASP A 113 -15.41 46.05 -76.68
N ALA A 114 -14.45 45.43 -77.37
CA ALA A 114 -13.69 44.29 -76.84
C ALA A 114 -12.81 44.68 -75.65
N VAL A 115 -12.13 45.83 -75.73
CA VAL A 115 -11.31 46.39 -74.64
C VAL A 115 -12.17 46.74 -73.44
N SER A 116 -13.30 47.42 -73.64
CA SER A 116 -14.23 47.77 -72.55
C SER A 116 -14.80 46.52 -71.85
N ASN A 117 -15.18 45.49 -72.62
CA ASN A 117 -15.60 44.20 -72.07
C ASN A 117 -14.48 43.50 -71.28
N GLN A 118 -13.23 43.63 -71.72
CA GLN A 118 -12.08 43.06 -71.02
C GLN A 118 -11.77 43.82 -69.72
N ASP A 119 -11.89 45.14 -69.70
CA ASP A 119 -11.74 45.98 -68.50
C ASP A 119 -12.83 45.68 -67.47
N GLN A 120 -14.07 45.44 -67.92
CA GLN A 120 -15.17 45.04 -67.04
C GLN A 120 -14.88 43.66 -66.41
N LYS A 121 -14.43 42.68 -67.20
CA LYS A 121 -14.03 41.35 -66.69
C LYS A 121 -12.86 41.44 -65.72
N GLN A 122 -11.87 42.29 -65.99
CA GLN A 122 -10.74 42.52 -65.06
C GLN A 122 -11.21 43.15 -63.75
N THR A 123 -12.14 44.11 -63.80
CA THR A 123 -12.71 44.75 -62.60
C THR A 123 -13.48 43.75 -61.74
N GLU A 124 -14.26 42.87 -62.37
CA GLU A 124 -15.03 41.84 -61.68
C GLU A 124 -14.13 40.76 -61.07
N THR A 125 -13.09 40.34 -61.81
CA THR A 125 -12.05 39.43 -61.29
C THR A 125 -11.31 40.04 -60.10
N LYS A 126 -11.00 41.34 -60.15
CA LYS A 126 -10.37 42.05 -59.04
C LYS A 126 -11.26 42.08 -57.79
N LYS A 127 -12.56 42.35 -57.93
CA LYS A 127 -13.52 42.29 -56.81
C LYS A 127 -13.57 40.91 -56.16
N ILE A 128 -13.59 39.85 -56.98
CA ILE A 128 -13.55 38.47 -56.47
C ILE A 128 -12.24 38.22 -55.72
N LEU A 129 -11.10 38.67 -56.26
CA LEU A 129 -9.79 38.52 -55.63
C LEU A 129 -9.72 39.25 -54.27
N ASP A 130 -10.25 40.48 -54.20
CA ASP A 130 -10.30 41.26 -52.96
C ASP A 130 -11.17 40.58 -51.88
N ASN A 131 -12.32 40.03 -52.27
CA ASN A 131 -13.19 39.26 -51.37
C ASN A 131 -12.56 37.94 -50.91
N LEU A 132 -11.81 37.28 -51.79
CA LEU A 132 -11.10 36.05 -51.43
C LEU A 132 -9.94 36.38 -50.47
N SER A 133 -9.23 37.48 -50.70
CA SER A 133 -8.15 37.98 -49.84
C SER A 133 -8.64 38.33 -48.44
N SER A 134 -9.80 38.98 -48.31
CA SER A 134 -10.40 39.27 -47.00
C SER A 134 -10.85 37.99 -46.29
N SER A 135 -11.41 37.03 -47.01
CA SER A 135 -11.80 35.72 -46.47
C SER A 135 -10.60 34.92 -45.97
N VAL A 136 -9.50 34.90 -46.73
CA VAL A 136 -8.22 34.28 -46.34
C VAL A 136 -7.68 34.93 -45.06
N THR A 137 -7.71 36.27 -44.97
CA THR A 137 -7.24 37.00 -43.78
C THR A 137 -8.07 36.67 -42.54
N SER A 138 -9.39 36.52 -42.68
CA SER A 138 -10.29 36.10 -41.59
C SER A 138 -9.96 34.68 -41.13
N LEU A 139 -9.86 33.73 -42.06
CA LEU A 139 -9.51 32.34 -41.75
C LEU A 139 -8.14 32.22 -41.07
N GLN A 140 -7.18 33.05 -41.48
CA GLN A 140 -5.84 33.05 -40.88
C GLN A 140 -5.86 33.58 -39.44
N SER A 141 -6.73 34.56 -39.15
CA SER A 141 -6.96 35.06 -37.79
C SER A 141 -7.65 34.02 -36.91
N ASP A 142 -8.63 33.28 -37.45
CA ASP A 142 -9.30 32.18 -36.77
C ASP A 142 -8.35 31.02 -36.47
N LEU A 143 -7.47 30.67 -37.43
CA LEU A 143 -6.44 29.66 -37.24
C LEU A 143 -5.45 30.06 -36.14
N GLN A 144 -5.02 31.32 -36.10
CA GLN A 144 -4.16 31.83 -35.02
C GLN A 144 -4.86 31.81 -33.66
N LYS A 145 -6.17 32.09 -33.61
CA LYS A 145 -6.95 31.96 -32.37
C LYS A 145 -7.00 30.50 -31.91
N LYS A 146 -7.26 29.55 -32.82
CA LYS A 146 -7.25 28.12 -32.52
C LYS A 146 -5.89 27.61 -32.07
N GLN A 147 -4.80 28.15 -32.63
CA GLN A 147 -3.45 27.86 -32.19
C GLN A 147 -3.23 28.29 -30.72
N ARG A 148 -3.65 29.51 -30.35
CA ARG A 148 -3.57 29.98 -28.95
C ARG A 148 -4.43 29.16 -28.00
N ASP A 149 -5.64 28.79 -28.43
CA ASP A 149 -6.53 27.93 -27.64
C ASP A 149 -5.88 26.55 -27.40
N PHE A 150 -5.23 25.97 -28.42
CA PHE A 150 -4.51 24.70 -28.31
C PHE A 150 -3.29 24.79 -27.38
N GLU A 151 -2.53 25.88 -27.44
CA GLU A 151 -1.40 26.13 -26.55
C GLU A 151 -1.84 26.28 -25.08
N SER A 152 -2.95 26.98 -24.84
CA SER A 152 -3.58 27.09 -23.52
C SER A 152 -4.00 25.72 -22.98
N LEU A 153 -4.69 24.93 -23.81
CA LEU A 153 -5.11 23.57 -23.43
C LEU A 153 -3.93 22.64 -23.15
N SER A 154 -2.84 22.77 -23.91
CA SER A 154 -1.58 22.06 -23.70
C SER A 154 -0.89 22.44 -22.38
N SER A 155 -1.03 23.70 -21.93
CA SER A 155 -0.59 24.12 -20.60
C SER A 155 -1.43 23.45 -19.51
N SER A 156 -2.76 23.53 -19.60
CA SER A 156 -3.65 22.90 -18.62
C SER A 156 -3.47 21.39 -18.52
N LEU A 157 -3.16 20.71 -19.64
CA LEU A 157 -2.84 19.29 -19.66
C LEU A 157 -1.53 18.96 -18.91
N ARG A 158 -0.52 19.84 -19.02
CA ARG A 158 0.73 19.71 -18.26
C ARG A 158 0.50 19.88 -16.75
N ASP A 159 -0.30 20.87 -16.36
CA ASP A 159 -0.63 21.11 -14.95
C ASP A 159 -1.43 19.94 -14.36
N LEU A 160 -2.37 19.39 -15.13
CA LEU A 160 -3.14 18.21 -14.74
C LEU A 160 -2.22 16.98 -14.60
N LYS A 161 -1.26 16.81 -15.52
CA LYS A 161 -0.26 15.72 -15.44
C LYS A 161 0.60 15.83 -14.18
N SER A 162 1.00 17.04 -13.79
CA SER A 162 1.70 17.29 -12.52
C SER A 162 0.83 16.90 -11.33
N SER A 163 -0.42 17.36 -11.32
CA SER A 163 -1.37 17.07 -10.24
C SER A 163 -1.66 15.56 -10.09
N VAL A 164 -1.74 14.83 -11.20
CA VAL A 164 -1.88 13.36 -11.20
C VAL A 164 -0.63 12.67 -10.65
N SER A 165 0.56 13.18 -10.97
CA SER A 165 1.83 12.68 -10.42
C SER A 165 1.90 12.88 -8.90
N ASP A 166 1.50 14.05 -8.42
CA ASP A 166 1.45 14.38 -6.98
C ASP A 166 0.40 13.54 -6.24
N LEU A 167 -0.73 13.27 -6.89
CA LEU A 167 -1.74 12.37 -6.34
C LEU A 167 -1.24 10.92 -6.31
N SER A 168 -0.52 10.47 -7.34
CA SER A 168 0.08 9.13 -7.40
C SER A 168 1.12 8.92 -6.32
N SER A 169 1.95 9.92 -6.02
CA SER A 169 2.92 9.87 -4.93
C SER A 169 2.24 9.86 -3.57
N SER A 170 1.17 10.65 -3.41
CA SER A 170 0.33 10.66 -2.20
C SER A 170 -0.35 9.31 -1.97
N VAL A 171 -0.93 8.70 -3.01
CA VAL A 171 -1.54 7.36 -2.95
C VAL A 171 -0.51 6.29 -2.62
N SER A 172 0.69 6.37 -3.19
CA SER A 172 1.79 5.43 -2.88
C SER A 172 2.23 5.55 -1.42
N THR A 173 2.26 6.78 -0.89
CA THR A 173 2.57 7.06 0.52
C THR A 173 1.47 6.53 1.45
N VAL A 174 0.21 6.75 1.11
CA VAL A 174 -0.92 6.19 1.88
C VAL A 174 -0.93 4.66 1.80
N SER A 175 -0.64 4.08 0.63
CA SER A 175 -0.55 2.63 0.45
C SER A 175 0.59 2.02 1.26
N SER A 176 1.74 2.70 1.35
CA SER A 176 2.86 2.22 2.17
C SER A 176 2.55 2.37 3.66
N GLN A 177 1.97 3.49 4.09
CA GLN A 177 1.48 3.68 5.46
C GLN A 177 0.41 2.66 5.84
N LEU A 178 -0.54 2.37 4.95
CA LEU A 178 -1.56 1.35 5.13
C LEU A 178 -0.93 -0.04 5.23
N SER A 179 0.07 -0.36 4.40
CA SER A 179 0.79 -1.63 4.49
C SER A 179 1.55 -1.78 5.81
N VAL A 180 2.15 -0.70 6.33
CA VAL A 180 2.84 -0.69 7.63
C VAL A 180 1.82 -0.84 8.76
N SER A 181 0.73 -0.06 8.75
CA SER A 181 -0.36 -0.20 9.72
C SER A 181 -1.06 -1.58 9.67
N MET A 182 -1.15 -2.21 8.50
CA MET A 182 -1.67 -3.59 8.36
C MET A 182 -0.64 -4.65 8.79
N LYS A 183 0.66 -4.36 8.72
CA LYS A 183 1.74 -5.27 9.15
C LYS A 183 2.03 -5.18 10.64
N ASP A 184 1.78 -4.01 11.25
CA ASP A 184 1.88 -3.76 12.69
C ASP A 184 0.61 -4.17 13.46
N VAL A 185 -0.50 -4.45 12.75
CA VAL A 185 -1.75 -4.97 13.34
C VAL A 185 -2.05 -6.35 12.76
N SER A 186 -1.25 -7.34 13.14
CA SER A 186 -1.73 -8.73 13.13
C SER A 186 -2.79 -8.87 14.22
N GLN A 187 -4.04 -8.59 13.84
CA GLN A 187 -5.23 -8.84 14.65
C GLN A 187 -5.29 -10.31 15.12
N THR A 188 -4.61 -11.20 14.38
CA THR A 188 -4.44 -12.63 14.67
C THR A 188 -3.49 -12.88 15.86
N ASP A 189 -2.35 -12.18 15.92
CA ASP A 189 -1.36 -12.37 17.00
C ASP A 189 -1.84 -11.77 18.31
N ILE A 190 -2.49 -10.60 18.27
CA ILE A 190 -3.07 -9.97 19.47
C ILE A 190 -4.26 -10.77 20.00
N LYS A 191 -5.11 -11.33 19.12
CA LYS A 191 -6.22 -12.19 19.52
C LYS A 191 -5.74 -13.55 20.05
N SER A 192 -4.68 -14.10 19.47
CA SER A 192 -3.99 -15.30 19.97
C SER A 192 -3.39 -15.06 21.35
N LEU A 193 -2.68 -13.93 21.53
CA LEU A 193 -2.12 -13.52 22.83
C LEU A 193 -3.22 -13.28 23.88
N MET A 194 -4.33 -12.64 23.53
CA MET A 194 -5.48 -12.48 24.45
C MET A 194 -6.11 -13.81 24.84
N ASN A 195 -6.28 -14.75 23.90
CA ASN A 195 -6.83 -16.07 24.18
C ASN A 195 -5.89 -16.88 25.08
N ASN A 196 -4.58 -16.82 24.83
CA ASN A 196 -3.57 -17.47 25.65
C ASN A 196 -3.51 -16.85 27.05
N LEU A 197 -3.58 -15.52 27.15
CA LEU A 197 -3.59 -14.81 28.43
C LEU A 197 -4.87 -15.10 29.23
N SER A 198 -6.03 -15.10 28.57
CA SER A 198 -7.32 -15.47 29.18
C SER A 198 -7.33 -16.91 29.70
N SER A 199 -6.73 -17.83 28.94
CA SER A 199 -6.56 -19.23 29.35
C SER A 199 -5.61 -19.37 30.53
N ALA A 200 -4.49 -18.65 30.53
CA ALA A 200 -3.53 -18.65 31.63
C ALA A 200 -4.11 -18.07 32.93
N VAL A 201 -4.86 -16.96 32.84
CA VAL A 201 -5.56 -16.36 33.99
C VAL A 201 -6.61 -17.30 34.56
N SER A 202 -7.37 -17.99 33.70
CA SER A 202 -8.35 -18.98 34.14
C SER A 202 -7.68 -20.16 34.86
N ALA A 203 -6.55 -20.67 34.34
CA ALA A 203 -5.79 -21.73 34.98
C ALA A 203 -5.22 -21.31 36.34
N LEU A 204 -4.66 -20.10 36.44
CA LEU A 204 -4.16 -19.55 37.70
C LEU A 204 -5.28 -19.33 38.72
N THR A 205 -6.48 -18.94 38.27
CA THR A 205 -7.66 -18.76 39.13
C THR A 205 -8.10 -20.08 39.75
N VAL A 206 -8.11 -21.17 38.97
CA VAL A 206 -8.43 -22.51 39.48
C VAL A 206 -7.37 -22.99 40.47
N GLN A 207 -6.08 -22.81 40.16
CA GLN A 207 -4.99 -23.19 41.07
C GLN A 207 -5.03 -22.42 42.39
N LEU A 208 -5.38 -21.14 42.34
CA LEU A 208 -5.52 -20.31 43.55
C LEU A 208 -6.70 -20.79 44.41
N ASN A 209 -7.85 -21.08 43.81
CA ASN A 209 -8.99 -21.62 44.53
C ASN A 209 -8.68 -22.98 45.18
N ASP A 210 -7.98 -23.87 44.48
CA ASP A 210 -7.55 -25.16 45.05
C ASP A 210 -6.57 -24.97 46.20
N ALA A 211 -5.64 -24.02 46.10
CA ALA A 211 -4.70 -23.71 47.17
C ALA A 211 -5.40 -23.13 48.41
N VAL A 212 -6.36 -22.22 48.21
CA VAL A 212 -7.19 -21.64 49.29
C VAL A 212 -8.02 -22.73 49.95
N ASN A 213 -8.70 -23.58 49.18
CA ASN A 213 -9.51 -24.67 49.72
C ASN A 213 -8.67 -25.68 50.53
N LYS A 214 -7.46 -26.01 50.04
CA LYS A 214 -6.51 -26.86 50.78
C LYS A 214 -6.03 -26.19 52.08
N GLN A 215 -5.83 -24.88 52.06
CA GLN A 215 -5.43 -24.13 53.24
C GLN A 215 -6.55 -24.06 54.29
N ASP A 216 -7.80 -23.82 53.86
CA ASP A 216 -8.98 -23.85 54.73
C ASP A 216 -9.17 -25.24 55.37
N GLN A 217 -9.02 -26.31 54.59
CA GLN A 217 -9.07 -27.67 55.14
C GLN A 217 -7.96 -27.91 56.19
N LYS A 218 -6.73 -27.48 55.91
CA LYS A 218 -5.62 -27.58 56.89
C LYS A 218 -5.88 -26.76 58.14
N GLN A 219 -6.46 -25.57 58.00
CA GLN A 219 -6.82 -24.72 59.12
C GLN A 219 -7.90 -25.38 59.99
N SER A 220 -9.00 -25.86 59.39
CA SER A 220 -10.05 -26.58 60.13
C SER A 220 -9.55 -27.88 60.77
N GLN A 221 -8.55 -28.55 60.19
CA GLN A 221 -7.92 -29.72 60.80
C GLN A 221 -7.01 -29.34 61.98
N THR A 222 -6.30 -28.21 61.87
CA THR A 222 -5.47 -27.68 62.96
C THR A 222 -6.33 -27.21 64.13
N GLU A 223 -7.43 -26.51 63.87
CA GLU A 223 -8.41 -26.07 64.88
C GLU A 223 -9.03 -27.27 65.60
N ARG A 224 -9.46 -28.30 64.87
CA ARG A 224 -9.96 -29.56 65.48
C ARG A 224 -8.93 -30.26 66.34
N SER A 225 -7.67 -30.28 65.91
CA SER A 225 -6.57 -30.88 66.68
C SER A 225 -6.29 -30.09 67.95
N LEU A 226 -6.32 -28.75 67.85
CA LEU A 226 -6.12 -27.85 68.99
C LEU A 226 -7.25 -27.97 70.02
N ASP A 227 -8.50 -28.04 69.57
CA ASP A 227 -9.66 -28.27 70.46
C ASP A 227 -9.57 -29.63 71.15
N SER A 228 -9.23 -30.69 70.41
CA SER A 228 -9.03 -32.02 71.01
C SER A 228 -7.92 -32.03 72.05
N LEU A 229 -6.80 -31.35 71.78
CA LEU A 229 -5.71 -31.20 72.74
C LEU A 229 -6.16 -30.40 73.97
N LYS A 230 -6.89 -29.30 73.77
CA LYS A 230 -7.44 -28.48 74.84
C LYS A 230 -8.35 -29.28 75.75
N THR A 231 -9.30 -30.04 75.19
CA THR A 231 -10.22 -30.89 75.96
C THR A 231 -9.46 -31.98 76.72
N SER A 232 -8.45 -32.60 76.10
CA SER A 232 -7.64 -33.63 76.78
C SER A 232 -6.88 -33.05 77.97
N VAL A 233 -6.25 -31.87 77.79
CA VAL A 233 -5.53 -31.16 78.85
C VAL A 233 -6.46 -30.71 79.98
N GLU A 234 -7.63 -30.17 79.65
CA GLU A 234 -8.65 -29.78 80.64
C GLU A 234 -9.13 -30.99 81.45
N SER A 235 -9.32 -32.14 80.79
CA SER A 235 -9.70 -33.39 81.46
C SER A 235 -8.60 -33.92 82.38
N ASP A 236 -7.34 -33.87 81.94
CA ASP A 236 -6.19 -34.30 82.75
C ASP A 236 -5.98 -33.37 83.94
N GLN A 237 -6.20 -32.07 83.78
CA GLN A 237 -6.16 -31.09 84.87
C GLN A 237 -7.25 -31.37 85.90
N GLN A 238 -8.49 -31.64 85.45
CA GLN A 238 -9.59 -32.00 86.36
C GLN A 238 -9.34 -33.33 87.07
N ASN A 239 -8.79 -34.33 86.38
CA ASN A 239 -8.41 -35.61 86.98
C ASN A 239 -7.35 -35.42 88.06
N LYS A 240 -6.28 -34.68 87.77
CA LYS A 240 -5.24 -34.37 88.76
C LYS A 240 -5.75 -33.53 89.93
N GLN A 241 -6.69 -32.62 89.69
CA GLN A 241 -7.34 -31.86 90.75
C GLN A 241 -8.14 -32.77 91.68
N ARG A 242 -8.92 -33.72 91.13
CA ARG A 242 -9.65 -34.72 91.93
C ARG A 242 -8.70 -35.63 92.72
N ASP A 243 -7.60 -36.06 92.11
CA ASP A 243 -6.59 -36.87 92.79
C ASP A 243 -5.96 -36.09 93.95
N PHE A 244 -5.66 -34.80 93.75
CA PHE A 244 -5.13 -33.94 94.79
C PHE A 244 -6.13 -33.69 95.93
N GLU A 245 -7.41 -33.47 95.61
CA GLU A 245 -8.48 -33.33 96.61
C GLU A 245 -8.68 -34.63 97.41
N SER A 246 -8.65 -35.78 96.75
CA SER A 246 -8.70 -37.10 97.40
C SER A 246 -7.49 -37.32 98.31
N LEU A 247 -6.29 -36.95 97.86
CA LEU A 247 -5.06 -37.04 98.66
C LEU A 247 -5.10 -36.08 99.84
N SER A 248 -5.64 -34.87 99.66
CA SER A 248 -5.85 -33.86 100.71
C SER A 248 -6.88 -34.31 101.75
N SER A 249 -7.94 -35.02 101.34
CA SER A 249 -8.89 -35.66 102.24
C SER A 249 -8.20 -36.77 103.04
N SER A 250 -7.51 -37.68 102.35
CA SER A 250 -6.76 -38.78 102.97
C SER A 250 -5.70 -38.26 103.97
N LEU A 251 -5.05 -37.14 103.64
CA LEU A 251 -4.10 -36.48 104.54
C LEU A 251 -4.77 -35.86 105.76
N ARG A 252 -5.97 -35.28 105.60
CA ARG A 252 -6.79 -34.78 106.72
C ARG A 252 -7.23 -35.91 107.64
N ASP A 253 -7.69 -37.02 107.07
CA ASP A 253 -8.12 -38.21 107.81
C ASP A 253 -6.94 -38.84 108.55
N LEU A 254 -5.77 -38.90 107.91
CA LEU A 254 -4.53 -39.35 108.53
C LEU A 254 -4.09 -38.40 109.65
N LYS A 255 -4.21 -37.08 109.45
CA LYS A 255 -3.90 -36.08 110.48
C LYS A 255 -4.85 -36.18 111.67
N SER A 256 -6.14 -36.43 111.43
CA SER A 256 -7.12 -36.73 112.49
C SER A 256 -6.73 -38.01 113.22
N SER A 257 -6.44 -39.09 112.49
CA SER A 257 -6.02 -40.37 113.06
C SER A 257 -4.74 -40.24 113.90
N VAL A 258 -3.78 -39.42 113.48
CA VAL A 258 -2.57 -39.10 114.25
C VAL A 258 -2.91 -38.26 115.49
N SER A 259 -3.88 -37.34 115.40
CA SER A 259 -4.35 -36.57 116.55
C SER A 259 -5.10 -37.45 117.56
N ASP A 260 -5.93 -38.37 117.08
CA ASP A 260 -6.67 -39.35 117.88
C ASP A 260 -5.73 -40.38 118.50
N LEU A 261 -4.68 -40.77 117.77
CA LEU A 261 -3.62 -41.60 118.30
C LEU A 261 -2.80 -40.81 119.34
N SER A 262 -2.50 -39.52 119.09
CA SER A 262 -1.81 -38.66 120.05
C SER A 262 -2.63 -38.46 121.33
N SER A 263 -3.94 -38.29 121.22
CA SER A 263 -4.85 -38.20 122.36
C SER A 263 -4.95 -39.53 123.09
N SER A 264 -5.09 -40.65 122.36
CA SER A 264 -5.08 -42.00 122.92
C SER A 264 -3.77 -42.32 123.63
N VAL A 265 -2.62 -41.91 123.08
CA VAL A 265 -1.32 -42.09 123.72
C VAL A 265 -1.16 -41.14 124.91
N SER A 266 -1.75 -39.93 124.87
CA SER A 266 -1.83 -39.05 126.04
C SER A 266 -2.70 -39.65 127.15
N THR A 267 -3.81 -40.31 126.80
CA THR A 267 -4.67 -41.06 127.71
C THR A 267 -3.94 -42.28 128.27
N VAL A 268 -3.27 -43.08 127.43
CA VAL A 268 -2.42 -44.19 127.87
C VAL A 268 -1.28 -43.68 128.74
N SER A 269 -0.65 -42.55 128.41
CA SER A 269 0.35 -41.87 129.25
C SER A 269 -0.23 -41.51 130.63
N SER A 270 -1.45 -40.98 130.66
CA SER A 270 -2.17 -40.66 131.91
C SER A 270 -2.64 -41.90 132.70
N GLN A 271 -2.89 -43.02 132.02
CA GLN A 271 -3.23 -44.30 132.65
C GLN A 271 -1.97 -45.07 133.11
N LEU A 272 -0.85 -44.89 132.43
CA LEU A 272 0.46 -45.44 132.78
C LEU A 272 1.12 -44.67 133.93
N SER A 273 0.65 -43.45 134.26
CA SER A 273 0.93 -42.81 135.56
C SER A 273 0.39 -43.57 136.77
N VAL A 274 -0.31 -44.71 136.57
CA VAL A 274 -0.80 -45.59 137.64
C VAL A 274 -0.08 -46.95 137.70
N SER A 275 0.91 -47.26 136.86
CA SER A 275 1.68 -48.51 137.05
C SER A 275 3.13 -48.44 136.55
N MET A 276 4.05 -48.88 137.41
CA MET A 276 5.51 -48.90 137.25
C MET A 276 5.98 -49.71 136.03
N GLN A 277 6.13 -49.08 134.86
CA GLN A 277 7.10 -49.39 133.79
C GLN A 277 7.16 -48.25 132.72
N GLN A 278 7.54 -47.04 133.15
CA GLN A 278 7.43 -45.80 132.37
C GLN A 278 8.61 -45.43 131.43
N GLN A 279 9.72 -46.16 131.41
CA GLN A 279 10.93 -45.71 130.69
C GLN A 279 10.98 -46.16 129.22
N ASP A 280 10.55 -47.39 128.91
CA ASP A 280 10.60 -47.93 127.54
C ASP A 280 9.50 -47.36 126.62
N VAL A 281 8.30 -47.11 127.15
CA VAL A 281 7.18 -46.52 126.41
C VAL A 281 7.47 -45.06 126.01
N LYS A 282 8.12 -44.29 126.90
CA LYS A 282 8.51 -42.90 126.63
C LYS A 282 9.60 -42.81 125.55
N SER A 283 10.53 -43.77 125.54
CA SER A 283 11.58 -43.89 124.52
C SER A 283 10.97 -44.20 123.14
N LEU A 284 10.06 -45.19 123.07
CA LEU A 284 9.35 -45.55 121.84
C LEU A 284 8.51 -44.39 121.29
N MET A 285 7.82 -43.65 122.17
CA MET A 285 7.02 -42.51 121.76
C MET A 285 7.85 -41.35 121.19
N ASN A 286 9.02 -41.08 121.78
CA ASN A 286 9.96 -40.09 121.24
C ASN A 286 10.48 -40.54 119.87
N SER A 287 10.84 -41.81 119.71
CA SER A 287 11.32 -42.37 118.45
C SER A 287 10.25 -42.30 117.34
N LEU A 288 8.99 -42.62 117.69
CA LEU A 288 7.86 -42.49 116.76
C LEU A 288 7.61 -41.04 116.36
N ASN A 289 7.67 -40.09 117.30
CA ASN A 289 7.45 -38.67 117.03
C ASN A 289 8.53 -38.08 116.10
N VAL A 290 9.80 -38.48 116.30
CA VAL A 290 10.91 -38.13 115.40
C VAL A 290 10.66 -38.67 113.99
N THR A 291 10.24 -39.95 113.88
CA THR A 291 9.98 -40.60 112.59
C THR A 291 8.80 -39.94 111.85
N VAL A 292 7.71 -39.64 112.56
CA VAL A 292 6.54 -38.94 112.01
C VAL A 292 6.91 -37.52 111.56
N SER A 293 7.75 -36.81 112.32
CA SER A 293 8.23 -35.48 111.95
C SER A 293 9.11 -35.52 110.69
N ALA A 294 10.00 -36.50 110.59
CA ALA A 294 10.86 -36.69 109.41
C ALA A 294 10.05 -37.05 108.14
N LEU A 295 9.05 -37.92 108.28
CA LEU A 295 8.11 -38.25 107.19
C LEU A 295 7.29 -37.02 106.77
N THR A 296 6.81 -36.23 107.73
CA THR A 296 6.05 -34.99 107.47
C THR A 296 6.89 -33.97 106.71
N SER A 297 8.16 -33.80 107.09
CA SER A 297 9.11 -32.93 106.38
C SER A 297 9.34 -33.43 104.95
N THR A 298 9.65 -34.71 104.78
CA THR A 298 9.93 -35.30 103.46
C THR A 298 8.72 -35.18 102.52
N LEU A 299 7.52 -35.39 103.04
CA LEU A 299 6.28 -35.25 102.29
C LEU A 299 6.02 -33.79 101.89
N ASN A 300 6.20 -32.83 102.81
CA ASN A 300 6.07 -31.41 102.51
C ASN A 300 7.06 -30.94 101.45
N ASP A 301 8.30 -31.42 101.50
CA ASP A 301 9.32 -31.08 100.50
C ASP A 301 8.99 -31.69 99.13
N GLY A 302 8.48 -32.93 99.12
CA GLY A 302 7.96 -33.58 97.92
C GLY A 302 6.79 -32.84 97.28
N VAL A 303 5.81 -32.40 98.08
CA VAL A 303 4.65 -31.61 97.63
C VAL A 303 5.10 -30.27 97.04
N LYS A 304 5.96 -29.52 97.74
CA LYS A 304 6.50 -28.24 97.25
C LYS A 304 7.24 -28.40 95.92
N LYS A 305 8.04 -29.46 95.79
CA LYS A 305 8.78 -29.75 94.54
C LYS A 305 7.83 -30.06 93.37
N GLN A 306 6.71 -30.74 93.65
CA GLN A 306 5.71 -31.04 92.65
C GLN A 306 4.89 -29.81 92.24
N GLU A 307 4.50 -28.98 93.21
CA GLU A 307 3.85 -27.68 92.94
C GLU A 307 4.74 -26.76 92.10
N GLN A 308 6.04 -26.74 92.36
CA GLN A 308 6.98 -25.94 91.58
C GLN A 308 7.09 -26.42 90.13
N LYS A 309 7.18 -27.73 89.91
CA LYS A 309 7.16 -28.31 88.55
C LYS A 309 5.84 -28.03 87.82
N GLN A 310 4.72 -28.08 88.53
CA GLN A 310 3.42 -27.73 87.95
C GLN A 310 3.39 -26.27 87.50
N ARG A 311 3.84 -25.34 88.33
CA ARG A 311 3.93 -23.92 87.96
C ARG A 311 4.86 -23.67 86.78
N GLU A 312 5.99 -24.37 86.69
CA GLU A 312 6.88 -24.27 85.52
C GLU A 312 6.21 -24.75 84.24
N THR A 313 5.47 -25.85 84.31
CA THR A 313 4.73 -26.41 83.17
C THR A 313 3.60 -25.48 82.73
N GLU A 314 2.86 -24.89 83.68
CA GLU A 314 1.82 -23.89 83.40
C GLU A 314 2.40 -22.64 82.72
N ARG A 315 3.54 -22.12 83.19
CA ARG A 315 4.21 -20.97 82.54
C ARG A 315 4.65 -21.28 81.11
N SER A 316 5.20 -22.47 80.88
CA SER A 316 5.58 -22.91 79.53
C SER A 316 4.36 -23.05 78.63
N LEU A 317 3.24 -23.55 79.15
CA LEU A 317 1.99 -23.68 78.40
C LEU A 317 1.40 -22.31 78.03
N ASP A 318 1.38 -21.36 78.96
CA ASP A 318 0.91 -19.99 78.71
C ASP A 318 1.76 -19.25 77.67
N SER A 319 3.08 -19.43 77.74
CA SER A 319 4.01 -18.89 76.76
C SER A 319 3.77 -19.48 75.37
N LEU A 320 3.61 -20.81 75.28
CA LEU A 320 3.33 -21.50 74.02
C LEU A 320 1.98 -21.07 73.44
N LYS A 321 0.94 -20.96 74.26
CA LYS A 321 -0.39 -20.49 73.87
C LYS A 321 -0.33 -19.07 73.29
N SER A 322 0.38 -18.17 73.98
CA SER A 322 0.54 -16.78 73.53
C SER A 322 1.28 -16.71 72.18
N SER A 323 2.32 -17.52 71.99
CA SER A 323 3.07 -17.57 70.73
C SER A 323 2.23 -18.11 69.58
N VAL A 324 1.50 -19.22 69.79
CA VAL A 324 0.60 -19.80 68.78
C VAL A 324 -0.52 -18.82 68.41
N GLN A 325 -1.07 -18.12 69.40
CA GLN A 325 -2.13 -17.14 69.17
C GLN A 325 -1.63 -15.92 68.42
N SER A 326 -0.40 -15.46 68.68
CA SER A 326 0.27 -14.42 67.90
C SER A 326 0.50 -14.84 66.46
N ASP A 327 1.03 -16.05 66.23
CA ASP A 327 1.29 -16.57 64.89
C ASP A 327 0.00 -16.72 64.07
N GLN A 328 -1.10 -17.15 64.72
CA GLN A 328 -2.41 -17.22 64.08
C GLN A 328 -2.93 -15.83 63.68
N GLN A 329 -2.78 -14.82 64.55
CA GLN A 329 -3.17 -13.44 64.22
C GLN A 329 -2.31 -12.85 63.10
N ASN A 330 -1.01 -13.15 63.07
CA ASN A 330 -0.11 -12.71 62.01
C ASN A 330 -0.52 -13.30 60.66
N LYS A 331 -0.75 -14.62 60.59
CA LYS A 331 -1.23 -15.26 59.37
C LYS A 331 -2.61 -14.74 58.92
N GLN A 332 -3.50 -14.43 59.85
CA GLN A 332 -4.79 -13.85 59.51
C GLN A 332 -4.64 -12.45 58.87
N ARG A 333 -3.70 -11.63 59.38
CA ARG A 333 -3.40 -10.32 58.79
C ARG A 333 -2.79 -10.45 57.40
N ASP A 334 -1.87 -11.39 57.21
CA ASP A 334 -1.26 -11.63 55.90
C ASP A 334 -2.30 -12.11 54.88
N LEU A 335 -3.24 -12.98 55.28
CA LEU A 335 -4.32 -13.45 54.43
C LEU A 335 -5.25 -12.30 53.99
N GLU A 336 -5.63 -11.42 54.91
CA GLU A 336 -6.48 -10.28 54.59
C GLU A 336 -5.76 -9.24 53.73
N SER A 337 -4.45 -9.04 53.94
CA SER A 337 -3.61 -8.22 53.07
C SER A 337 -3.58 -8.79 51.64
N LEU A 338 -3.36 -10.10 51.50
CA LEU A 338 -3.34 -10.77 50.19
C LEU A 338 -4.70 -10.69 49.48
N LYS A 339 -5.81 -10.86 50.20
CA LYS A 339 -7.17 -10.67 49.66
C LYS A 339 -7.42 -9.23 49.21
N SER A 340 -6.84 -8.23 49.89
CA SER A 340 -6.94 -6.83 49.46
C SER A 340 -6.20 -6.62 48.14
N SER A 341 -4.94 -7.04 48.05
CA SER A 341 -4.16 -6.91 46.82
C SER A 341 -4.81 -7.62 45.63
N LEU A 342 -5.46 -8.77 45.85
CA LEU A 342 -6.20 -9.47 44.80
C LEU A 342 -7.43 -8.69 44.32
N ARG A 343 -8.15 -8.01 45.24
CA ARG A 343 -9.27 -7.14 44.89
C ARG A 343 -8.81 -5.95 44.06
N ASP A 344 -7.70 -5.34 44.45
CA ASP A 344 -7.12 -4.20 43.72
C ASP A 344 -6.71 -4.62 42.30
N LEU A 345 -6.02 -5.76 42.18
CA LEU A 345 -5.63 -6.32 40.88
C LEU A 345 -6.84 -6.62 39.98
N LYS A 346 -7.92 -7.15 40.55
CA LYS A 346 -9.18 -7.38 39.84
C LYS A 346 -9.81 -6.08 39.35
N SER A 347 -9.76 -5.01 40.14
CA SER A 347 -10.23 -3.68 39.73
C SER A 347 -9.42 -3.14 38.57
N SER A 348 -8.09 -3.16 38.67
CA SER A 348 -7.20 -2.69 37.60
C SER A 348 -7.42 -3.47 36.29
N LEU A 349 -7.69 -4.77 36.35
CA LEU A 349 -8.02 -5.57 35.17
C LEU A 349 -9.35 -5.15 34.52
N SER A 350 -10.36 -4.81 35.33
CA SER A 350 -11.64 -4.28 34.84
C SER A 350 -11.46 -2.92 34.16
N ASP A 351 -10.69 -2.02 34.77
CA ASP A 351 -10.40 -0.70 34.21
C ASP A 351 -9.64 -0.81 32.87
N LEU A 352 -8.68 -1.72 32.79
CA LEU A 352 -7.96 -1.99 31.55
C LEU A 352 -8.88 -2.56 30.46
N THR A 353 -9.80 -3.45 30.84
CA THR A 353 -10.80 -4.03 29.92
C THR A 353 -11.73 -2.96 29.34
N SER A 354 -12.22 -2.04 30.17
CA SER A 354 -13.07 -0.93 29.72
C SER A 354 -12.32 0.07 28.84
N SER A 355 -11.05 0.33 29.15
CA SER A 355 -10.16 1.17 28.33
C SER A 355 -9.93 0.54 26.96
N PHE A 356 -9.70 -0.77 26.90
CA PHE A 356 -9.54 -1.51 25.65
C PHE A 356 -10.81 -1.49 24.80
N ALA A 357 -11.99 -1.71 25.40
CA ALA A 357 -13.28 -1.60 24.69
C ALA A 357 -13.50 -0.19 24.09
N SER A 358 -13.08 0.86 24.80
CA SER A 358 -13.14 2.24 24.34
C SER A 358 -12.17 2.52 23.18
N ILE A 359 -10.98 1.91 23.19
CA ILE A 359 -10.02 2.01 22.09
C ILE A 359 -10.55 1.25 20.85
N SER A 360 -11.08 0.05 21.05
CA SER A 360 -11.65 -0.78 19.99
C SER A 360 -12.81 -0.09 19.27
N SER A 361 -13.71 0.58 20.00
CA SER A 361 -14.83 1.32 19.40
C SER A 361 -14.38 2.58 18.65
N LYS A 362 -13.37 3.28 19.17
CA LYS A 362 -12.74 4.42 18.46
C LYS A 362 -12.04 3.96 17.17
N GLN A 363 -11.40 2.80 17.18
CA GLN A 363 -10.77 2.23 15.99
C GLN A 363 -11.79 1.87 14.91
N GLN A 364 -12.87 1.18 15.26
CA GLN A 364 -13.96 0.85 14.33
C GLN A 364 -14.58 2.11 13.72
N THR A 365 -14.82 3.14 14.55
CA THR A 365 -15.30 4.45 14.08
C THR A 365 -14.30 5.12 13.12
N SER A 366 -13.00 4.99 13.38
CA SER A 366 -11.96 5.57 12.51
C SER A 366 -11.90 4.89 11.14
N GLU A 367 -12.02 3.56 11.10
CA GLU A 367 -12.06 2.77 9.86
C GLU A 367 -13.29 3.13 9.02
N GLU A 368 -14.46 3.27 9.67
CA GLU A 368 -15.69 3.67 9.00
C GLU A 368 -15.61 5.11 8.45
N ARG A 369 -15.01 6.04 9.20
CA ARG A 369 -14.76 7.42 8.73
C ARG A 369 -13.81 7.46 7.55
N VAL A 370 -12.74 6.66 7.56
CA VAL A 370 -11.81 6.55 6.43
C VAL A 370 -12.50 5.97 5.20
N MET A 371 -13.27 4.89 5.37
CA MET A 371 -14.03 4.28 4.27
C MET A 371 -15.09 5.21 3.69
N ASN A 372 -15.76 6.00 4.51
CA ASN A 372 -16.72 6.99 4.06
C ASN A 372 -16.04 8.16 3.32
N ALA A 373 -14.89 8.65 3.82
CA ALA A 373 -14.09 9.65 3.13
C ALA A 373 -13.55 9.13 1.78
N LEU A 374 -13.15 7.85 1.72
CA LEU A 374 -12.70 7.20 0.49
C LEU A 374 -13.82 7.09 -0.54
N LYS A 375 -15.03 6.68 -0.10
CA LYS A 375 -16.23 6.64 -0.95
C LYS A 375 -16.59 8.03 -1.47
N GLU A 376 -16.50 9.05 -0.63
CA GLU A 376 -16.79 10.43 -1.03
C GLU A 376 -15.76 10.96 -2.04
N LEU A 377 -14.48 10.62 -1.85
CA LEU A 377 -13.43 10.91 -2.83
C LEU A 377 -13.65 10.17 -4.15
N MET A 378 -14.00 8.88 -4.11
CA MET A 378 -14.32 8.12 -5.32
C MET A 378 -15.52 8.70 -6.08
N ASN A 379 -16.56 9.12 -5.37
CA ASN A 379 -17.73 9.76 -5.99
C ASN A 379 -17.36 11.12 -6.60
N LYS A 380 -16.51 11.91 -5.94
CA LYS A 380 -16.01 13.19 -6.48
C LYS A 380 -15.12 12.98 -7.71
N ILE A 381 -14.29 11.94 -7.71
CA ILE A 381 -13.47 11.57 -8.87
C ILE A 381 -14.37 11.11 -10.02
N SER A 382 -15.34 10.23 -9.76
CA SER A 382 -16.29 9.71 -10.77
C SER A 382 -17.17 10.81 -11.37
N ALA A 383 -17.64 11.76 -10.56
CA ALA A 383 -18.42 12.90 -11.04
C ALA A 383 -17.58 13.87 -11.90
N LYS A 384 -16.26 13.93 -11.66
CA LYS A 384 -15.32 14.78 -12.42
C LYS A 384 -14.73 14.09 -13.65
N THR A 385 -14.88 12.77 -13.78
CA THR A 385 -14.50 11.95 -14.94
C THR A 385 -15.66 11.56 -15.85
N ALA A 386 -16.90 11.93 -15.50
CA ALA A 386 -18.11 11.58 -16.27
C ALA A 386 -18.17 12.19 -17.70
N ASP A 387 -17.27 13.13 -18.04
CA ASP A 387 -17.20 13.74 -19.38
C ASP A 387 -15.94 13.33 -20.17
N VAL A 388 -15.14 12.38 -19.67
CA VAL A 388 -13.98 11.84 -20.40
C VAL A 388 -13.94 10.32 -20.25
N SER A 389 -14.36 9.60 -21.29
CA SER A 389 -14.16 8.15 -21.41
C SER A 389 -12.69 7.83 -21.67
N VAL A 390 -11.88 7.86 -20.59
CA VAL A 390 -10.50 7.36 -20.64
C VAL A 390 -10.56 5.84 -20.65
N ALA A 391 -10.03 5.22 -21.70
CA ALA A 391 -9.77 3.78 -21.75
C ALA A 391 -8.78 3.42 -20.61
N VAL A 392 -9.22 2.63 -19.63
CA VAL A 392 -8.39 2.20 -18.48
C VAL A 392 -8.21 0.69 -18.51
N CYS A 393 -6.97 0.22 -18.32
CA CYS A 393 -6.64 -1.20 -18.26
C CYS A 393 -6.82 -1.81 -16.86
N LYS A 394 -7.04 -3.12 -16.79
CA LYS A 394 -7.01 -3.90 -15.54
C LYS A 394 -5.64 -3.73 -14.84
N SER A 395 -5.60 -3.82 -13.51
CA SER A 395 -4.33 -3.75 -12.75
C SER A 395 -3.32 -4.79 -13.26
N GLY A 396 -2.05 -4.39 -13.42
CA GLY A 396 -1.00 -5.23 -13.99
C GLY A 396 -0.94 -5.26 -15.52
N TRP A 397 -1.86 -4.59 -16.21
CA TRP A 397 -1.85 -4.44 -17.67
C TRP A 397 -1.37 -3.04 -18.07
N ILE A 398 -0.63 -2.96 -19.17
CA ILE A 398 -0.08 -1.72 -19.72
C ILE A 398 -1.00 -1.21 -20.82
N LEU A 399 -1.51 0.01 -20.67
CA LEU A 399 -2.25 0.69 -21.74
C LEU A 399 -1.26 1.19 -22.81
N TYR A 400 -1.46 0.76 -24.04
CA TYR A 400 -0.78 1.31 -25.20
C TYR A 400 -1.80 1.53 -26.32
N LYS A 401 -1.98 2.81 -26.69
CA LYS A 401 -3.07 3.28 -27.57
C LYS A 401 -4.44 2.79 -27.05
N SER A 402 -5.19 2.06 -27.87
CA SER A 402 -6.51 1.50 -27.57
C SER A 402 -6.46 0.02 -27.18
N SER A 403 -5.36 -0.44 -26.59
CA SER A 403 -5.21 -1.84 -26.18
C SER A 403 -4.45 -1.95 -24.87
N CYS A 404 -4.79 -2.99 -24.10
CA CYS A 404 -4.09 -3.37 -22.89
C CYS A 404 -3.21 -4.58 -23.16
N PHE A 405 -1.99 -4.55 -22.63
CA PHE A 405 -1.01 -5.61 -22.78
C PHE A 405 -0.61 -6.16 -21.41
N LEU A 406 -0.61 -7.49 -21.25
CA LEU A 406 -0.06 -8.18 -20.09
C LEU A 406 1.21 -8.90 -20.51
N PHE A 407 2.33 -8.53 -19.91
CA PHE A 407 3.60 -9.24 -20.06
C PHE A 407 3.74 -10.19 -18.87
N SER A 408 3.66 -11.50 -19.12
CA SER A 408 3.62 -12.48 -18.05
C SER A 408 4.95 -12.57 -17.31
N SER A 409 4.91 -12.88 -16.02
CA SER A 409 6.10 -13.25 -15.24
C SER A 409 6.30 -14.77 -15.19
N ASN A 410 5.20 -15.53 -15.22
CA ASN A 410 5.17 -16.99 -15.28
C ASN A 410 5.50 -17.53 -16.68
N GLN A 411 6.07 -18.73 -16.72
CA GLN A 411 6.48 -19.42 -17.94
C GLN A 411 5.53 -20.59 -18.22
N LEU A 412 4.98 -20.63 -19.43
CA LEU A 412 4.00 -21.63 -19.88
C LEU A 412 4.35 -22.11 -21.29
N THR A 413 3.87 -23.29 -21.66
CA THR A 413 3.87 -23.74 -23.06
C THR A 413 2.97 -22.83 -23.90
N TRP A 414 3.13 -22.84 -25.23
CA TRP A 414 2.34 -21.96 -26.09
C TRP A 414 0.82 -22.17 -25.93
N SER A 415 0.39 -23.44 -25.85
CA SER A 415 -1.04 -23.77 -25.64
C SER A 415 -1.55 -23.32 -24.28
N GLU A 416 -0.77 -23.53 -23.21
CA GLU A 416 -1.13 -23.07 -21.86
C GLU A 416 -1.21 -21.53 -21.80
N ALA A 417 -0.30 -20.82 -22.47
CA ALA A 417 -0.30 -19.36 -22.57
C ALA A 417 -1.53 -18.83 -23.32
N ARG A 418 -1.91 -19.48 -24.43
CA ARG A 418 -3.16 -19.17 -25.16
C ARG A 418 -4.38 -19.30 -24.26
N ASP A 419 -4.47 -20.41 -23.53
CA ASP A 419 -5.61 -20.71 -22.67
C ASP A 419 -5.65 -19.76 -21.46
N TYR A 420 -4.49 -19.37 -20.93
CA TYR A 420 -4.38 -18.34 -19.90
C TYR A 420 -4.91 -16.98 -20.38
N CYS A 421 -4.47 -16.50 -21.55
CA CYS A 421 -4.94 -15.21 -22.07
C CYS A 421 -6.46 -15.23 -22.30
N LYS A 422 -7.00 -16.35 -22.82
CA LYS A 422 -8.44 -16.53 -23.01
C LYS A 422 -9.21 -16.48 -21.68
N ALA A 423 -8.68 -17.08 -20.62
CA ALA A 423 -9.28 -17.02 -19.28
C ALA A 423 -9.29 -15.60 -18.67
N GLN A 424 -8.50 -14.66 -19.22
CA GLN A 424 -8.48 -13.25 -18.82
C GLN A 424 -9.36 -12.35 -19.70
N ASP A 425 -10.19 -12.94 -20.57
CA ASP A 425 -10.95 -12.27 -21.65
C ASP A 425 -10.03 -11.52 -22.63
N ALA A 426 -8.88 -12.12 -22.94
CA ALA A 426 -7.87 -11.56 -23.83
C ALA A 426 -7.38 -12.59 -24.86
N LEU A 427 -6.53 -12.15 -25.78
CA LEU A 427 -5.89 -13.00 -26.78
C LEU A 427 -4.40 -13.09 -26.51
N LEU A 428 -3.80 -14.25 -26.77
CA LEU A 428 -2.34 -14.33 -26.92
C LEU A 428 -1.93 -13.39 -28.06
N LEU A 429 -0.87 -12.62 -27.85
CA LEU A 429 -0.60 -11.38 -28.59
C LEU A 429 -0.69 -11.58 -30.11
N LYS A 430 -1.70 -10.95 -30.72
CA LYS A 430 -1.75 -10.70 -32.15
C LYS A 430 -1.08 -9.36 -32.42
N ILE A 431 0.07 -9.41 -33.06
CA ILE A 431 0.84 -8.21 -33.39
C ILE A 431 0.20 -7.53 -34.59
N GLN A 432 -0.10 -6.25 -34.48
CA GLN A 432 -0.53 -5.47 -35.64
C GLN A 432 0.69 -5.07 -36.48
N ASP A 433 0.52 -5.03 -37.80
CA ASP A 433 1.57 -4.60 -38.74
C ASP A 433 1.73 -3.07 -38.68
N ASN A 434 2.33 -2.61 -37.58
CA ASN A 434 2.52 -1.21 -37.23
C ASN A 434 3.87 -1.03 -36.52
N ASP A 435 4.75 -0.18 -37.05
CA ASP A 435 6.08 0.07 -36.52
C ASP A 435 6.08 0.54 -35.06
N GLU A 436 5.13 1.41 -34.70
CA GLU A 436 5.08 1.95 -33.34
C GLU A 436 4.73 0.87 -32.31
N GLU A 437 3.85 -0.07 -32.67
CA GLU A 437 3.52 -1.21 -31.79
C GLU A 437 4.74 -2.14 -31.67
N TRP A 438 5.48 -2.34 -32.76
CA TRP A 438 6.70 -3.13 -32.73
C TRP A 438 7.76 -2.54 -31.80
N ASP A 439 7.98 -1.23 -31.85
CA ASP A 439 8.90 -0.53 -30.96
C ASP A 439 8.45 -0.61 -29.49
N PHE A 440 7.15 -0.51 -29.23
CA PHE A 440 6.58 -0.74 -27.90
C PHE A 440 6.85 -2.17 -27.41
N LEU A 441 6.63 -3.18 -28.24
CA LEU A 441 6.87 -4.58 -27.88
C LEU A 441 8.35 -4.81 -27.58
N LYS A 442 9.28 -4.39 -28.46
CA LYS A 442 10.74 -4.52 -28.23
C LYS A 442 11.18 -3.92 -26.91
N LYS A 443 10.65 -2.74 -26.55
CA LYS A 443 11.00 -2.05 -25.30
C LYS A 443 10.62 -2.86 -24.05
N HIS A 444 9.58 -3.69 -24.13
CA HIS A 444 9.06 -4.44 -22.98
C HIS A 444 9.46 -5.93 -23.01
N THR A 445 9.89 -6.45 -24.16
CA THR A 445 10.35 -7.84 -24.28
C THR A 445 11.84 -7.97 -24.01
N ILE A 446 12.70 -7.11 -24.58
CA ILE A 446 14.15 -7.20 -24.43
C ILE A 446 14.56 -6.99 -22.94
N PRO A 447 15.43 -7.84 -22.36
CA PRO A 447 16.26 -8.88 -23.00
C PRO A 447 15.70 -10.31 -22.83
N THR A 448 14.38 -10.49 -22.79
CA THR A 448 13.72 -11.79 -22.54
C THR A 448 12.87 -12.22 -23.73
N SER A 449 12.66 -13.53 -23.88
CA SER A 449 11.75 -14.10 -24.89
C SER A 449 10.30 -14.21 -24.39
N TYR A 450 9.35 -14.01 -25.30
CA TYR A 450 7.92 -14.14 -25.01
C TYR A 450 7.18 -14.84 -26.16
N TRP A 451 6.31 -15.79 -25.81
CA TRP A 451 5.30 -16.30 -26.73
C TRP A 451 4.37 -15.18 -27.21
N VAL A 452 4.11 -15.21 -28.51
CA VAL A 452 3.06 -14.43 -29.16
C VAL A 452 2.04 -15.37 -29.78
N GLY A 453 0.91 -14.83 -30.20
CA GLY A 453 -0.21 -15.62 -30.69
C GLY A 453 0.02 -16.29 -32.04
N LEU A 454 1.26 -16.43 -32.52
CA LEU A 454 1.58 -16.92 -33.85
C LEU A 454 1.89 -18.42 -33.83
N THR A 455 1.31 -19.20 -34.74
CA THR A 455 1.55 -20.65 -34.88
C THR A 455 1.22 -21.13 -36.29
N ASP A 456 1.87 -22.18 -36.77
CA ASP A 456 1.52 -22.89 -38.01
C ASP A 456 1.15 -24.37 -37.81
N GLN A 457 1.29 -24.90 -36.58
CA GLN A 457 1.01 -26.29 -36.16
C GLN A 457 -0.24 -26.94 -36.78
N THR A 458 -1.33 -26.19 -36.95
CA THR A 458 -2.60 -26.77 -37.44
C THR A 458 -2.69 -26.84 -38.96
N THR A 459 -2.05 -25.90 -39.69
CA THR A 459 -2.29 -25.75 -41.14
C THR A 459 -1.02 -25.80 -42.00
N GLY A 460 0.16 -25.88 -41.38
CA GLY A 460 1.45 -25.68 -42.05
C GLY A 460 1.60 -24.26 -42.62
N GLN A 461 0.77 -23.33 -42.17
CA GLN A 461 0.81 -21.91 -42.53
C GLN A 461 0.64 -21.07 -41.28
N TRP A 462 1.49 -20.05 -41.13
CA TRP A 462 1.46 -19.13 -40.01
C TRP A 462 0.11 -18.42 -39.87
N ARG A 463 -0.47 -18.54 -38.67
CA ARG A 463 -1.75 -17.96 -38.25
C ARG A 463 -1.65 -17.41 -36.85
N TRP A 464 -2.47 -16.42 -36.57
CA TRP A 464 -2.73 -15.95 -35.22
C TRP A 464 -3.66 -16.93 -34.49
N ALA A 465 -3.59 -16.94 -33.15
CA ALA A 465 -4.36 -17.83 -32.29
C ALA A 465 -5.88 -17.60 -32.37
N ASP A 466 -6.31 -16.46 -32.90
CA ASP A 466 -7.71 -16.16 -33.24
C ASP A 466 -8.14 -16.74 -34.60
N GLY A 467 -7.25 -17.46 -35.28
CA GLY A 467 -7.45 -18.05 -36.60
C GLY A 467 -7.12 -17.13 -37.77
N THR A 468 -6.81 -15.84 -37.52
CA THR A 468 -6.47 -14.89 -38.59
C THR A 468 -5.18 -15.30 -39.30
N ARG A 469 -5.16 -15.26 -40.63
CA ARG A 469 -3.95 -15.54 -41.42
C ARG A 469 -2.86 -14.50 -41.13
N TYR A 470 -1.62 -14.96 -40.92
CA TYR A 470 -0.47 -14.06 -40.83
C TYR A 470 0.10 -13.78 -42.22
N ILE A 471 0.48 -12.52 -42.46
CA ILE A 471 1.20 -12.10 -43.67
C ILE A 471 2.66 -11.95 -43.27
N MET A 472 3.53 -12.75 -43.89
CA MET A 472 4.95 -12.83 -43.54
C MET A 472 5.65 -11.49 -43.77
N ASN A 473 6.15 -10.88 -42.70
CA ASN A 473 7.01 -9.70 -42.75
C ASN A 473 8.45 -10.09 -42.34
N LYS A 474 9.28 -10.41 -43.34
CA LYS A 474 10.66 -10.91 -43.15
C LYS A 474 11.54 -9.99 -42.30
N GLU A 475 11.26 -8.68 -42.28
CA GLU A 475 12.04 -7.74 -41.48
C GLU A 475 11.79 -7.90 -39.98
N ARG A 476 10.68 -8.52 -39.57
CA ARG A 476 10.35 -8.77 -38.16
C ARG A 476 10.96 -10.04 -37.61
N TRP A 477 11.34 -10.98 -38.49
CA TRP A 477 11.98 -12.23 -38.11
C TRP A 477 13.48 -12.06 -37.89
N SER A 478 14.03 -12.94 -37.07
CA SER A 478 15.47 -13.05 -36.91
C SER A 478 16.07 -13.52 -38.25
N PRO A 479 17.33 -13.12 -38.57
CA PRO A 479 17.97 -13.60 -39.80
C PRO A 479 17.97 -15.12 -39.86
N GLY A 480 17.37 -15.69 -40.91
CA GLY A 480 17.22 -17.14 -41.09
C GLY A 480 15.86 -17.70 -40.72
N GLN A 481 15.03 -16.95 -39.98
CA GLN A 481 13.76 -17.45 -39.46
C GLN A 481 12.52 -17.11 -40.33
N PRO A 482 11.44 -17.91 -40.26
CA PRO A 482 11.36 -19.20 -39.56
C PRO A 482 12.09 -20.34 -40.30
N ASP A 483 12.71 -21.27 -39.56
CA ASP A 483 13.54 -22.35 -40.09
C ASP A 483 13.01 -23.76 -39.83
N ASP A 484 11.93 -23.89 -39.04
CA ASP A 484 11.30 -25.17 -38.68
C ASP A 484 12.33 -26.19 -38.19
N TRP A 485 13.22 -25.77 -37.28
CA TRP A 485 14.34 -26.59 -36.85
C TRP A 485 13.85 -27.91 -36.22
N THR A 486 14.34 -29.05 -36.72
CA THR A 486 13.88 -30.40 -36.25
C THR A 486 14.89 -31.11 -35.36
N ASP A 487 16.14 -30.63 -35.28
CA ASP A 487 17.23 -31.27 -34.53
C ASP A 487 17.39 -30.71 -33.09
N HIS A 488 16.32 -30.14 -32.50
CA HIS A 488 16.33 -29.59 -31.14
C HIS A 488 16.19 -30.64 -30.02
N GLY A 489 15.92 -31.91 -30.35
CA GLY A 489 15.83 -33.01 -29.39
C GLY A 489 14.60 -32.95 -28.46
N MET A 490 13.49 -32.35 -28.92
CA MET A 490 12.26 -32.18 -28.11
C MET A 490 11.09 -33.06 -28.57
N GLY A 491 11.32 -33.99 -29.50
CA GLY A 491 10.29 -34.89 -30.02
C GLY A 491 10.35 -35.00 -31.53
N GLU A 492 9.31 -35.61 -32.11
CA GLU A 492 9.06 -35.55 -33.55
C GLU A 492 8.37 -34.21 -33.90
N GLY A 493 8.69 -33.65 -35.06
CA GLY A 493 8.22 -32.33 -35.50
C GLY A 493 9.32 -31.27 -35.41
N GLY A 494 9.03 -30.08 -35.91
CA GLY A 494 9.92 -28.92 -35.81
C GLY A 494 9.31 -27.82 -34.94
N GLU A 495 9.53 -26.57 -35.34
CA GLU A 495 9.25 -25.40 -34.52
C GLU A 495 7.98 -24.68 -34.99
N ASP A 496 6.82 -25.01 -34.40
CA ASP A 496 5.53 -24.53 -34.93
C ASP A 496 4.93 -23.29 -34.22
N CYS A 497 5.65 -22.68 -33.26
CA CYS A 497 5.12 -21.63 -32.40
C CYS A 497 6.02 -20.38 -32.37
N GLY A 498 5.43 -19.21 -32.60
CA GLY A 498 6.18 -17.95 -32.71
C GLY A 498 6.43 -17.28 -31.36
N GLU A 499 7.67 -16.84 -31.15
CA GLU A 499 8.11 -16.01 -30.03
C GLU A 499 8.69 -14.67 -30.52
N ILE A 500 8.66 -13.64 -29.67
CA ILE A 500 9.59 -12.51 -29.77
C ILE A 500 10.80 -12.86 -28.90
N THR A 501 11.97 -12.95 -29.51
CA THR A 501 13.22 -13.31 -28.81
C THR A 501 13.77 -12.16 -27.95
N TYR A 502 14.82 -12.46 -27.18
CA TYR A 502 15.62 -11.48 -26.45
C TYR A 502 16.22 -10.35 -27.32
N THR A 503 16.25 -10.50 -28.65
CA THR A 503 16.69 -9.45 -29.59
C THR A 503 15.54 -8.55 -30.08
N GLY A 504 14.29 -8.88 -29.72
CA GLY A 504 13.11 -8.16 -30.19
C GLY A 504 12.67 -8.53 -31.62
N LYS A 505 13.15 -9.66 -32.15
CA LYS A 505 12.78 -10.24 -33.45
C LYS A 505 12.04 -11.56 -33.26
N LEU A 506 11.23 -11.93 -34.25
CA LEU A 506 10.50 -13.20 -34.25
C LEU A 506 11.45 -14.38 -34.45
N ASN A 507 11.08 -15.48 -33.82
CA ASN A 507 11.64 -16.82 -33.99
C ASN A 507 10.49 -17.80 -33.87
N ASP A 508 10.53 -18.89 -34.61
CA ASP A 508 9.74 -20.08 -34.38
C ASP A 508 10.48 -20.95 -33.36
N ASN A 509 9.73 -21.57 -32.47
CA ASN A 509 10.30 -22.39 -31.41
C ASN A 509 9.35 -23.56 -31.11
N HIS A 510 9.90 -24.66 -30.62
CA HIS A 510 9.11 -25.84 -30.29
C HIS A 510 8.03 -25.51 -29.24
N CYS A 511 6.76 -25.75 -29.57
CA CYS A 511 5.60 -25.27 -28.80
C CYS A 511 5.54 -25.73 -27.33
N SER A 512 6.27 -26.81 -26.99
CA SER A 512 6.36 -27.34 -25.62
C SER A 512 7.34 -26.58 -24.73
N VAL A 513 8.11 -25.64 -25.27
CA VAL A 513 9.01 -24.80 -24.47
C VAL A 513 8.18 -23.93 -23.54
N LYS A 514 8.57 -23.90 -22.26
CA LYS A 514 7.96 -23.01 -21.28
C LYS A 514 8.69 -21.69 -21.27
N MET A 515 7.99 -20.62 -21.64
CA MET A 515 8.52 -19.25 -21.59
C MET A 515 7.41 -18.26 -21.23
N ARG A 516 7.80 -17.00 -21.00
CA ARG A 516 6.84 -15.92 -20.75
C ARG A 516 6.00 -15.69 -21.99
N PHE A 517 4.89 -14.97 -21.85
CA PHE A 517 3.95 -14.75 -22.93
C PHE A 517 3.28 -13.38 -22.81
N ILE A 518 2.68 -12.90 -23.89
CA ILE A 518 2.02 -11.59 -23.92
C ILE A 518 0.54 -11.78 -24.22
N CYS A 519 -0.34 -11.27 -23.37
CA CYS A 519 -1.76 -11.16 -23.68
C CYS A 519 -2.10 -9.74 -24.15
N ARG A 520 -3.10 -9.63 -25.03
CA ARG A 520 -3.65 -8.37 -25.53
C ARG A 520 -5.18 -8.40 -25.45
N VAL A 521 -5.77 -7.30 -24.99
CA VAL A 521 -7.20 -7.01 -25.13
C VAL A 521 -7.38 -5.62 -25.73
N GLN A 522 -8.29 -5.50 -26.70
CA GLN A 522 -8.65 -4.22 -27.30
C GLN A 522 -9.77 -3.58 -26.48
N ILE A 523 -9.63 -2.29 -26.14
CA ILE A 523 -10.66 -1.52 -25.42
C ILE A 523 -11.58 -0.82 -26.41
#